data_AF-A0A2T7UKS5-F1
#
_entry.id   AF-A0A2T7UKS5-F1
#
_cell.length_a   1.000
_cell.length_b   1.000
_cell.length_c   1.000
_cell.angle_alpha   90.00
_cell.angle_beta   90.00
_cell.angle_gamma   90.00
#
_symmetry.space_group_name_H-M   'P 1'
#
loop_
_entity.id
_entity.type
_entity.pdbx_description
1 polymer ?
#
loop_
_entity_poly.entity_id
_entity_poly.type
_entity_poly.pdbx_seq_one_letter_code
_entity_poly.pdbx_strand_id
1 'polypeptide(L)'
;MPEVRHLAETQLARHLPAIPPVVAAEVALARAESLERAWRISPAGRRLWRALLDRAPVALIQLLRTGQGRAVRQLFLRLMRDPAFDTALPMLLREAAHPSLRASALWWLVGGQVSYTAPQGPRWRGDHPAAGRRPLSVTPDVAEVMALGAADRSSQVRKVAAEMLKAYGVLDPQAARAVALRLAEDRNAGVRARAGWFLTPR
;
A
#
# COMPACT_ATOMS: atom_id res chain seq x y z
N MET A 1 23.80 18.34 -13.45
CA MET A 1 25.19 17.94 -13.18
C MET A 1 25.34 16.42 -13.22
N PRO A 2 25.75 15.84 -14.35
CA PRO A 2 26.03 14.40 -14.48
C PRO A 2 27.10 13.89 -13.51
N GLU A 3 28.14 14.69 -13.24
CA GLU A 3 29.28 14.35 -12.37
C GLU A 3 28.87 14.14 -10.91
N VAL A 4 28.07 15.06 -10.35
CA VAL A 4 27.54 14.94 -8.96
C VAL A 4 26.71 13.67 -8.80
N ARG A 5 25.90 13.32 -9.82
CA ARG A 5 25.10 12.10 -9.80
C ARG A 5 25.99 10.85 -9.88
N HIS A 6 26.97 10.85 -10.77
CA HIS A 6 27.89 9.72 -10.91
C HIS A 6 28.69 9.49 -9.62
N LEU A 7 29.18 10.56 -8.98
CA LEU A 7 29.84 10.48 -7.68
C LEU A 7 28.90 9.91 -6.62
N ALA A 8 27.66 10.39 -6.53
CA ALA A 8 26.68 9.86 -5.58
C ALA A 8 26.36 8.38 -5.81
N GLU A 9 26.24 7.95 -7.07
CA GLU A 9 26.05 6.53 -7.43
C GLU A 9 27.25 5.68 -7.00
N THR A 10 28.47 6.15 -7.28
CA THR A 10 29.71 5.46 -6.88
C THR A 10 29.87 5.35 -5.36
N GLN A 11 29.59 6.44 -4.63
CA GLN A 11 29.66 6.43 -3.16
C GLN A 11 28.58 5.53 -2.57
N LEU A 12 27.34 5.59 -3.08
CA LEU A 12 26.30 4.68 -2.61
C LEU A 12 26.68 3.23 -2.89
N ALA A 13 27.14 2.89 -4.10
CA ALA A 13 27.56 1.53 -4.44
C ALA A 13 28.64 1.00 -3.48
N ARG A 14 29.62 1.85 -3.12
CA ARG A 14 30.70 1.52 -2.19
C ARG A 14 30.19 1.27 -0.78
N HIS A 15 29.28 2.12 -0.28
CA HIS A 15 28.85 2.09 1.11
C HIS A 15 27.59 1.25 1.35
N LEU A 16 26.85 0.88 0.30
CA LEU A 16 25.60 0.12 0.38
C LEU A 16 25.68 -1.13 1.27
N PRO A 17 26.74 -1.96 1.22
CA PRO A 17 26.84 -3.14 2.08
C PRO A 17 26.92 -2.82 3.58
N ALA A 18 27.40 -1.63 3.94
CA ALA A 18 27.56 -1.18 5.32
C ALA A 18 26.38 -0.35 5.83
N ILE A 19 25.44 0.06 4.97
CA ILE A 19 24.25 0.82 5.39
C ILE A 19 23.34 -0.09 6.23
N PRO A 20 23.03 0.29 7.49
CA PRO A 20 22.08 -0.46 8.32
C PRO A 20 20.67 -0.46 7.71
N PRO A 21 19.91 -1.57 7.80
CA PRO A 21 18.55 -1.64 7.24
C PRO A 21 17.60 -0.53 7.72
N VAL A 22 17.72 -0.11 8.99
CA VAL A 22 16.92 0.98 9.54
C VAL A 22 17.22 2.31 8.85
N VAL A 23 18.51 2.63 8.64
CA VAL A 23 18.93 3.84 7.93
C VAL A 23 18.46 3.81 6.48
N ALA A 24 18.53 2.65 5.82
CA ALA A 24 17.99 2.49 4.47
C ALA A 24 16.48 2.77 4.41
N ALA A 25 15.70 2.29 5.39
CA ALA A 25 14.28 2.55 5.49
C ALA A 25 13.96 4.03 5.78
N GLU A 26 14.73 4.69 6.65
CA GLU A 26 14.61 6.13 6.93
C GLU A 26 14.91 6.99 5.71
N VAL A 27 15.98 6.66 4.99
CA VAL A 27 16.31 7.31 3.71
C VAL A 27 15.18 7.11 2.71
N ALA A 28 14.60 5.91 2.65
CA ALA A 28 13.48 5.65 1.77
C ALA A 28 12.26 6.50 2.13
N LEU A 29 11.90 6.60 3.41
CA LEU A 29 10.80 7.45 3.87
C LEU A 29 11.04 8.92 3.52
N ALA A 30 12.25 9.42 3.78
CA ALA A 30 12.57 10.83 3.64
C ALA A 30 12.80 11.26 2.18
N ARG A 31 13.33 10.37 1.33
CA ARG A 31 13.93 10.75 0.03
C ARG A 31 13.44 9.95 -1.17
N ALA A 32 12.56 8.95 -1.02
CA ALA A 32 12.12 8.10 -2.14
C ALA A 32 11.70 8.89 -3.38
N GLU A 33 10.89 9.94 -3.24
CA GLU A 33 10.46 10.73 -4.40
C GLU A 33 11.62 11.42 -5.11
N SER A 34 12.50 12.07 -4.36
CA SER A 34 13.65 12.78 -4.90
C SER A 34 14.62 11.81 -5.58
N LEU A 35 14.88 10.66 -4.96
CA LEU A 35 15.76 9.62 -5.50
C LEU A 35 15.19 9.02 -6.79
N GLU A 36 13.91 8.67 -6.81
CA GLU A 36 13.26 8.14 -8.02
C GLU A 36 13.27 9.16 -9.16
N ARG A 37 13.06 10.45 -8.86
CA ARG A 37 13.14 11.51 -9.88
C ARG A 37 14.56 11.69 -10.40
N ALA A 38 15.55 11.74 -9.51
CA ALA A 38 16.94 11.97 -9.85
C ALA A 38 17.54 10.81 -10.66
N TRP A 39 17.19 9.57 -10.29
CA TRP A 39 17.72 8.36 -10.90
C TRP A 39 16.83 7.78 -11.98
N ARG A 40 15.66 8.38 -12.28
CA ARG A 40 14.81 8.00 -13.42
C ARG A 40 15.61 7.84 -14.72
N ILE A 41 16.58 8.72 -14.95
CA ILE A 41 17.41 8.74 -16.17
C ILE A 41 18.74 7.98 -16.03
N SER A 42 19.01 7.33 -14.89
CA SER A 42 20.22 6.54 -14.65
C SER A 42 19.90 5.07 -14.39
N PRO A 43 20.23 4.14 -15.31
CA PRO A 43 20.08 2.71 -15.06
C PRO A 43 20.83 2.23 -13.79
N ALA A 44 22.01 2.80 -13.51
CA ALA A 44 22.79 2.47 -12.32
C ALA A 44 22.09 2.95 -11.04
N GLY A 45 21.64 4.21 -11.01
CA GLY A 45 20.88 4.75 -9.88
C GLY A 45 19.59 3.95 -9.60
N ARG A 46 18.85 3.52 -10.64
CA ARG A 46 17.67 2.66 -10.45
C ARG A 46 18.01 1.32 -9.79
N ARG A 47 19.12 0.70 -10.20
CA ARG A 47 19.59 -0.56 -9.58
C ARG A 47 20.01 -0.34 -8.12
N LEU A 48 20.73 0.73 -7.83
CA LEU A 48 21.16 1.07 -6.47
C LEU A 48 19.98 1.37 -5.54
N TRP A 49 18.95 2.08 -6.04
CA TRP A 49 17.73 2.30 -5.28
C TRP A 49 17.03 0.99 -4.92
N ARG A 50 16.87 0.10 -5.89
CA ARG A 50 16.28 -1.22 -5.65
C ARG A 50 17.10 -2.02 -4.63
N ALA A 51 18.42 -2.08 -4.83
CA ALA A 51 19.32 -2.77 -3.91
C ALA A 51 19.30 -2.18 -2.48
N LEU A 52 19.04 -0.88 -2.32
CA LEU A 52 18.84 -0.26 -1.00
C LEU A 52 17.55 -0.75 -0.34
N LEU A 53 16.44 -0.82 -1.08
CA LEU A 53 15.16 -1.31 -0.57
C LEU A 53 15.21 -2.81 -0.23
N ASP A 54 15.85 -3.62 -1.08
CA ASP A 54 15.97 -5.08 -0.92
C ASP A 54 16.74 -5.47 0.35
N ARG A 55 17.58 -4.56 0.88
CA ARG A 55 18.31 -4.76 2.13
C ARG A 55 17.48 -4.47 3.39
N ALA A 56 16.33 -3.81 3.23
CA ALA A 56 15.55 -3.31 4.35
C ALA A 56 14.08 -3.76 4.37
N PRO A 57 13.66 -4.93 3.85
CA PRO A 57 12.23 -5.28 3.78
C PRO A 57 11.58 -5.29 5.16
N VAL A 58 12.23 -5.87 6.17
CA VAL A 58 11.72 -5.90 7.55
C VAL A 58 11.63 -4.49 8.14
N ALA A 59 12.67 -3.67 8.01
CA ALA A 59 12.69 -2.31 8.54
C ALA A 59 11.65 -1.40 7.85
N LEU A 60 11.46 -1.55 6.53
CA LEU A 60 10.42 -0.86 5.76
C LEU A 60 9.02 -1.27 6.25
N ILE A 61 8.77 -2.58 6.42
CA ILE A 61 7.50 -3.09 6.93
C ILE A 61 7.22 -2.55 8.34
N GLN A 62 8.23 -2.52 9.21
CA GLN A 62 8.11 -1.95 10.56
C GLN A 62 7.75 -0.46 10.52
N LEU A 63 8.40 0.30 9.63
CA LEU A 63 8.10 1.71 9.41
C LEU A 63 6.66 1.90 8.92
N LEU A 64 6.19 1.06 7.99
CA LEU A 64 4.80 1.11 7.52
C LEU A 64 3.80 0.74 8.62
N ARG A 65 4.16 -0.19 9.50
CA ARG A 65 3.32 -0.63 10.60
C ARG A 65 3.12 0.47 11.65
N THR A 66 4.19 1.13 12.09
CA THR A 66 4.14 2.08 13.21
C THR A 66 4.00 3.53 12.76
N GLY A 67 4.43 3.85 11.54
CA GLY A 67 4.52 5.20 11.02
C GLY A 67 3.18 5.88 10.76
N GLN A 68 3.21 7.21 10.74
CA GLN A 68 2.07 8.08 10.48
C GLN A 68 2.39 9.13 9.42
N GLY A 69 1.35 9.81 8.94
CA GLY A 69 1.47 10.95 8.04
C GLY A 69 1.67 10.59 6.56
N ARG A 70 1.75 11.65 5.74
CA ARG A 70 1.71 11.55 4.28
C ARG A 70 2.88 10.76 3.69
N ALA A 71 4.09 10.93 4.24
CA ALA A 71 5.29 10.29 3.73
C ALA A 71 5.19 8.75 3.82
N VAL A 72 4.64 8.22 4.92
CA VAL A 72 4.45 6.78 5.13
C VAL A 72 3.49 6.20 4.10
N ARG A 73 2.34 6.86 3.87
CA ARG A 73 1.40 6.46 2.81
C ARG A 73 2.05 6.49 1.43
N GLN A 74 2.83 7.52 1.16
CA GLN A 74 3.52 7.67 -0.12
C GLN A 74 4.61 6.62 -0.32
N LEU A 75 5.32 6.22 0.73
CA LEU A 75 6.27 5.11 0.67
C LEU A 75 5.54 3.78 0.47
N PHE A 76 4.46 3.53 1.22
CA PHE A 76 3.63 2.35 1.07
C PHE A 76 3.20 2.13 -0.38
N LEU A 77 2.56 3.13 -0.99
CA LEU A 77 2.13 3.05 -2.40
C LEU A 77 3.28 2.86 -3.39
N ARG A 78 4.52 3.24 -3.03
CA ARG A 78 5.69 3.00 -3.87
C ARG A 78 6.21 1.58 -3.74
N LEU A 79 6.31 1.07 -2.51
CA LEU A 79 6.79 -0.30 -2.22
C LEU A 79 5.86 -1.36 -2.82
N MET A 80 4.55 -1.09 -2.88
CA MET A 80 3.55 -1.98 -3.48
C MET A 80 3.75 -2.25 -4.98
N ARG A 81 4.69 -1.58 -5.65
CA ARG A 81 5.15 -1.98 -6.99
C ARG A 81 5.75 -3.38 -7.01
N ASP A 82 6.39 -3.78 -5.91
CA ASP A 82 7.06 -5.05 -5.79
C ASP A 82 6.12 -6.09 -5.14
N PRO A 83 5.84 -7.22 -5.82
CA PRO A 83 5.02 -8.31 -5.27
C PRO A 83 5.53 -8.89 -3.95
N ALA A 84 6.83 -8.75 -3.62
CA ALA A 84 7.38 -9.28 -2.38
C ALA A 84 6.70 -8.69 -1.12
N PHE A 85 6.21 -7.44 -1.21
CA PHE A 85 5.53 -6.79 -0.09
C PHE A 85 4.07 -7.22 0.10
N ASP A 86 3.50 -8.04 -0.78
CA ASP A 86 2.12 -8.53 -0.63
C ASP A 86 1.95 -9.39 0.62
N THR A 87 2.99 -10.15 0.98
CA THR A 87 3.03 -10.97 2.20
C THR A 87 2.84 -10.15 3.48
N ALA A 88 3.16 -8.85 3.45
CA ALA A 88 2.97 -7.96 4.59
C ALA A 88 1.56 -7.38 4.69
N LEU A 89 0.75 -7.45 3.63
CA LEU A 89 -0.58 -6.81 3.58
C LEU A 89 -1.55 -7.30 4.68
N PRO A 90 -1.64 -8.62 5.01
CA PRO A 90 -2.49 -9.07 6.10
C PRO A 90 -2.08 -8.50 7.46
N MET A 91 -0.77 -8.46 7.74
CA MET A 91 -0.26 -7.83 8.97
C MET A 91 -0.56 -6.32 8.97
N LEU A 92 -0.31 -5.62 7.86
CA LEU A 92 -0.59 -4.19 7.77
C LEU A 92 -2.08 -3.89 7.92
N LEU A 93 -2.98 -4.74 7.40
CA LEU A 93 -4.42 -4.62 7.65
C LEU A 93 -4.75 -4.70 9.14
N ARG A 94 -4.10 -5.58 9.91
CA ARG A 94 -4.37 -5.73 11.35
C ARG A 94 -3.73 -4.62 12.18
N GLU A 95 -2.47 -4.29 11.90
CA GLU A 95 -1.60 -3.60 12.84
C GLU A 95 -1.23 -2.18 12.42
N ALA A 96 -1.32 -1.83 11.13
CA ALA A 96 -0.80 -0.53 10.67
C ALA A 96 -1.48 0.62 11.41
N ALA A 97 -0.68 1.50 11.99
CA ALA A 97 -1.17 2.63 12.76
C ALA A 97 -1.96 3.60 11.85
N HIS A 98 -1.57 3.72 10.58
CA HIS A 98 -2.21 4.59 9.60
C HIS A 98 -3.49 3.93 9.00
N PRO A 99 -4.70 4.49 9.18
CA PRO A 99 -5.94 3.88 8.69
C PRO A 99 -6.02 3.72 7.17
N SER A 100 -5.45 4.66 6.40
CA SER A 100 -5.39 4.52 4.94
C SER A 100 -4.51 3.37 4.44
N LEU A 101 -3.53 2.89 5.22
CA LEU A 101 -2.78 1.66 4.86
C LEU A 101 -3.68 0.45 5.04
N ARG A 102 -4.37 0.35 6.18
CA ARG A 102 -5.35 -0.72 6.47
C ARG A 102 -6.46 -0.76 5.43
N ALA A 103 -7.03 0.40 5.09
CA ALA A 103 -8.07 0.52 4.07
C ALA A 103 -7.59 0.07 2.69
N SER A 104 -6.38 0.44 2.28
CA SER A 104 -5.80 -0.02 1.02
C SER A 104 -5.50 -1.52 1.03
N ALA A 105 -4.94 -2.04 2.12
CA ALA A 105 -4.70 -3.48 2.27
C ALA A 105 -6.00 -4.28 2.18
N LEU A 106 -7.06 -3.86 2.89
CA LEU A 106 -8.39 -4.46 2.79
C LEU A 106 -8.90 -4.49 1.35
N TRP A 107 -8.88 -3.34 0.66
CA TRP A 107 -9.32 -3.25 -0.73
C TRP A 107 -8.57 -4.23 -1.64
N TRP A 108 -7.25 -4.30 -1.51
CA TRP A 108 -6.43 -5.13 -2.40
C TRP A 108 -6.51 -6.61 -2.08
N LEU A 109 -6.59 -6.99 -0.80
CA LEU A 109 -6.74 -8.38 -0.38
C LEU A 109 -8.09 -8.94 -0.85
N VAL A 110 -9.18 -8.18 -0.75
CA VAL A 110 -10.51 -8.64 -1.23
C VAL A 110 -10.62 -8.54 -2.75
N GLY A 111 -10.06 -7.48 -3.35
CA GLY A 111 -10.17 -7.21 -4.79
C GLY A 111 -9.16 -7.96 -5.66
N GLY A 112 -8.18 -8.66 -5.07
CA GLY A 112 -7.15 -9.41 -5.79
C GLY A 112 -6.20 -8.56 -6.66
N GLN A 113 -6.19 -7.25 -6.47
CA GLN A 113 -5.41 -6.30 -7.29
C GLN A 113 -4.81 -5.21 -6.41
N VAL A 114 -3.53 -4.94 -6.58
CA VAL A 114 -2.77 -3.91 -5.88
C VAL A 114 -2.65 -2.67 -6.76
N SER A 115 -3.01 -1.51 -6.20
CA SER A 115 -2.76 -0.19 -6.83
C SER A 115 -1.53 0.48 -6.23
N TYR A 116 -0.64 1.01 -7.06
CA TYR A 116 0.61 1.62 -6.60
C TYR A 116 0.91 2.95 -7.33
N THR A 117 1.83 3.74 -6.79
CA THR A 117 2.33 4.95 -7.46
C THR A 117 3.29 4.56 -8.56
N ALA A 118 2.91 4.74 -9.84
CA ALA A 118 3.81 4.49 -10.95
C ALA A 118 4.94 5.54 -10.99
N PRO A 119 6.12 5.19 -11.53
CA PRO A 119 7.16 6.17 -11.82
C PRO A 119 6.59 7.28 -12.72
N GLN A 120 6.89 8.55 -12.40
CA GLN A 120 6.47 9.67 -13.23
C GLN A 120 7.07 9.56 -14.64
N GLY A 121 6.22 9.70 -15.67
CA GLY A 121 6.66 9.92 -17.04
C GLY A 121 7.30 11.31 -17.22
N PRO A 122 7.77 11.65 -18.43
CA PRO A 122 8.27 13.00 -18.73
C PRO A 122 7.22 14.07 -18.40
N ARG A 123 7.59 15.08 -17.58
CA ARG A 123 6.68 16.12 -17.04
C ARG A 123 6.00 17.02 -18.09
N TRP A 124 6.41 16.99 -19.36
CA TRP A 124 5.87 17.87 -20.41
C TRP A 124 4.42 17.55 -20.81
N ARG A 125 3.81 16.50 -20.25
CA ARG A 125 2.40 16.16 -20.49
C ARG A 125 1.45 16.45 -19.33
N GLY A 126 1.85 17.23 -18.32
CA GLY A 126 0.94 17.52 -17.18
C GLY A 126 0.45 16.27 -16.43
N ASP A 127 1.09 15.13 -16.66
CA ASP A 127 0.63 13.84 -16.17
C ASP A 127 0.78 13.79 -14.65
N HIS A 128 -0.35 13.70 -13.95
CA HIS A 128 -0.37 13.22 -12.57
C HIS A 128 0.31 11.83 -12.52
N PRO A 129 0.98 11.47 -11.42
CA PRO A 129 1.55 10.13 -11.30
C PRO A 129 0.46 9.09 -11.57
N ALA A 130 0.59 8.34 -12.67
CA ALA A 130 -0.37 7.32 -13.04
C ALA A 130 -0.45 6.28 -11.90
N ALA A 131 -1.66 5.88 -11.54
CA ALA A 131 -1.83 4.73 -10.66
C ALA A 131 -1.51 3.48 -11.49
N GLY A 132 -0.44 2.77 -11.13
CA GLY A 132 -0.18 1.45 -11.68
C GLY A 132 -1.04 0.42 -10.96
N ARG A 133 -1.32 -0.70 -11.64
CA ARG A 133 -2.05 -1.83 -11.08
C ARG A 133 -1.33 -3.12 -11.40
N ARG A 134 -1.38 -4.08 -10.48
CA ARG A 134 -0.92 -5.44 -10.71
C ARG A 134 -1.79 -6.44 -9.94
N PRO A 135 -1.85 -7.70 -10.38
CA PRO A 135 -2.41 -8.77 -9.56
C PRO A 135 -1.71 -8.88 -8.21
N LEU A 136 -2.50 -9.21 -7.20
CA LEU A 136 -2.01 -9.63 -5.89
C LEU A 136 -1.30 -10.99 -6.04
N SER A 137 -0.12 -11.15 -5.45
CA SER A 137 0.69 -12.37 -5.57
C SER A 137 0.39 -13.41 -4.49
N VAL A 138 -0.36 -13.03 -3.47
CA VAL A 138 -0.78 -13.91 -2.36
C VAL A 138 -2.26 -14.24 -2.46
N THR A 139 -2.65 -15.39 -1.94
CA THR A 139 -4.05 -15.79 -1.81
C THR A 139 -4.50 -15.52 -0.37
N PRO A 140 -5.30 -14.47 -0.11
CA PRO A 140 -5.74 -14.16 1.23
C PRO A 140 -6.95 -15.00 1.64
N ASP A 141 -7.10 -15.22 2.95
CA ASP A 141 -8.38 -15.59 3.54
C ASP A 141 -9.30 -14.36 3.48
N VAL A 142 -10.15 -14.31 2.44
CA VAL A 142 -11.05 -13.17 2.21
C VAL A 142 -12.08 -13.04 3.35
N ALA A 143 -12.49 -14.14 3.98
CA ALA A 143 -13.44 -14.11 5.07
C ALA A 143 -12.81 -13.45 6.32
N GLU A 144 -11.60 -13.85 6.69
CA GLU A 144 -10.84 -13.22 7.78
C GLU A 144 -10.61 -11.73 7.49
N VAL A 145 -10.16 -11.41 6.28
CA VAL A 145 -9.88 -10.04 5.84
C VAL A 145 -11.13 -9.15 5.93
N MET A 146 -12.29 -9.66 5.49
CA MET A 146 -13.55 -8.93 5.56
C MET A 146 -14.02 -8.75 7.01
N ALA A 147 -13.85 -9.77 7.86
CA ALA A 147 -14.17 -9.68 9.28
C ALA A 147 -13.36 -8.59 9.98
N LEU A 148 -12.03 -8.57 9.74
CA LEU A 148 -11.11 -7.53 10.24
C LEU A 148 -11.51 -6.14 9.74
N GLY A 149 -11.73 -5.99 8.43
CA GLY A 149 -12.10 -4.71 7.82
C GLY A 149 -13.39 -4.13 8.38
N ALA A 150 -14.41 -4.97 8.58
CA ALA A 150 -15.69 -4.55 9.11
C ALA A 150 -15.69 -4.35 10.64
N ALA A 151 -14.69 -4.87 11.37
CA ALA A 151 -14.49 -4.61 12.81
C ALA A 151 -13.48 -3.49 13.10
N ASP A 152 -12.85 -2.90 12.08
CA ASP A 152 -11.77 -1.92 12.27
C ASP A 152 -12.21 -0.70 13.08
N ARG A 153 -11.33 -0.19 13.94
CA ARG A 153 -11.56 1.02 14.74
C ARG A 153 -11.90 2.27 13.92
N SER A 154 -11.33 2.40 12.71
CA SER A 154 -11.54 3.53 11.80
C SER A 154 -12.77 3.32 10.93
N SER A 155 -13.66 4.32 10.92
CA SER A 155 -14.81 4.33 10.01
C SER A 155 -14.39 4.34 8.54
N GLN A 156 -13.18 4.84 8.21
CA GLN A 156 -12.65 4.80 6.84
C GLN A 156 -12.45 3.36 6.35
N VAL A 157 -11.91 2.48 7.21
CA VAL A 157 -11.65 1.08 6.85
C VAL A 157 -12.97 0.31 6.77
N ARG A 158 -13.89 0.55 7.72
CA ARG A 158 -15.23 -0.07 7.68
C ARG A 158 -16.06 0.38 6.48
N LYS A 159 -15.88 1.62 5.99
CA LYS A 159 -16.47 2.06 4.71
C LYS A 159 -15.94 1.27 3.52
N VAL A 160 -14.63 0.99 3.49
CA VAL A 160 -14.05 0.12 2.46
C VAL A 160 -14.60 -1.30 2.57
N ALA A 161 -14.76 -1.85 3.78
CA ALA A 161 -15.41 -3.15 3.95
C ALA A 161 -16.83 -3.15 3.36
N ALA A 162 -17.62 -2.11 3.61
CA ALA A 162 -18.95 -1.96 3.02
C ALA A 162 -18.92 -1.85 1.49
N GLU A 163 -17.94 -1.13 0.92
CA GLU A 163 -17.76 -1.03 -0.54
C GLU A 163 -17.36 -2.38 -1.17
N MET A 164 -16.61 -3.20 -0.45
CA MET A 164 -16.14 -4.52 -0.92
C MET A 164 -17.17 -5.65 -0.74
N LEU A 165 -18.33 -5.39 -0.12
CA LEU A 165 -19.39 -6.39 0.05
C LEU A 165 -19.83 -7.04 -1.26
N LYS A 166 -19.90 -6.27 -2.36
CA LYS A 166 -20.25 -6.82 -3.67
C LYS A 166 -19.22 -7.83 -4.17
N ALA A 167 -17.93 -7.51 -4.04
CA ALA A 167 -16.85 -8.43 -4.44
C ALA A 167 -16.83 -9.67 -3.55
N TYR A 168 -17.00 -9.49 -2.24
CA TYR A 168 -17.07 -10.61 -1.30
C TYR A 168 -18.29 -11.50 -1.55
N GLY A 169 -19.45 -10.92 -1.87
CA GLY A 169 -20.68 -11.65 -2.16
C GLY A 169 -20.64 -12.50 -3.43
N VAL A 170 -19.69 -12.27 -4.35
CA VAL A 170 -19.44 -13.19 -5.47
C VAL A 170 -18.80 -14.49 -4.98
N LEU A 171 -18.00 -14.42 -3.91
CA LEU A 171 -17.29 -15.56 -3.32
C LEU A 171 -18.17 -16.28 -2.29
N ASP A 172 -18.79 -15.51 -1.40
CA ASP A 172 -19.67 -16.02 -0.34
C ASP A 172 -20.85 -15.05 -0.11
N PRO A 173 -22.01 -15.28 -0.77
CA PRO A 173 -23.18 -14.44 -0.62
C PRO A 173 -23.73 -14.37 0.81
N GLN A 174 -23.70 -15.49 1.54
CA GLN A 174 -24.28 -15.58 2.88
C GLN A 174 -23.41 -14.83 3.90
N ALA A 175 -22.10 -15.05 3.86
CA ALA A 175 -21.18 -14.33 4.73
C ALA A 175 -21.14 -12.83 4.41
N ALA A 176 -21.19 -12.45 3.12
CA ALA A 176 -21.29 -11.03 2.73
C ALA A 176 -22.56 -10.38 3.28
N ARG A 177 -23.71 -11.08 3.20
CA ARG A 177 -24.97 -10.60 3.80
C ARG A 177 -24.87 -10.44 5.32
N ALA A 178 -24.24 -11.37 6.03
CA ALA A 178 -24.04 -11.28 7.47
C ALA A 178 -23.17 -10.06 7.85
N VAL A 179 -22.07 -9.82 7.12
CA VAL A 179 -21.23 -8.63 7.31
C VAL A 179 -22.01 -7.35 7.01
N ALA A 180 -22.82 -7.34 5.96
CA ALA A 180 -23.64 -6.18 5.59
C ALA A 180 -24.67 -5.83 6.67
N LEU A 181 -25.37 -6.83 7.23
CA LEU A 181 -26.31 -6.62 8.34
C LEU A 181 -25.62 -5.97 9.54
N ARG A 182 -24.44 -6.48 9.94
CA ARG A 182 -23.64 -5.88 11.01
C ARG A 182 -23.23 -4.43 10.71
N LEU A 183 -22.81 -4.14 9.49
CA LEU A 183 -22.39 -2.79 9.09
C LEU A 183 -23.58 -1.82 8.92
N ALA A 184 -24.79 -2.32 8.71
CA ALA A 184 -26.01 -1.50 8.67
C ALA A 184 -26.33 -0.87 10.04
N GLU A 185 -25.81 -1.45 11.12
CA GLU A 185 -25.95 -0.95 12.50
C GLU A 185 -24.74 -0.09 12.95
N ASP A 186 -23.78 0.18 12.05
CA ASP A 186 -22.56 0.91 12.40
C ASP A 186 -22.84 2.31 12.96
N ARG A 187 -22.06 2.75 13.95
CA ARG A 187 -22.15 4.13 14.48
C ARG A 187 -21.96 5.22 13.43
N ASN A 188 -21.21 4.96 12.36
CA ASN A 188 -20.97 5.92 11.29
C ASN A 188 -22.04 5.84 10.20
N ALA A 189 -22.77 6.94 9.97
CA ALA A 189 -23.83 7.01 8.95
C ALA A 189 -23.35 6.62 7.54
N GLY A 190 -22.11 6.97 7.17
CA GLY A 190 -21.57 6.64 5.85
C GLY A 190 -21.21 5.16 5.67
N VAL A 191 -20.99 4.42 6.76
CA VAL A 191 -20.87 2.95 6.73
C VAL A 191 -22.25 2.33 6.57
N ARG A 192 -23.22 2.73 7.41
CA ARG A 192 -24.61 2.25 7.34
C ARG A 192 -25.21 2.41 5.96
N ALA A 193 -25.06 3.58 5.35
CA ALA A 193 -25.60 3.88 4.02
C ALA A 193 -25.04 2.93 2.93
N ARG A 194 -23.74 2.62 2.96
CA ARG A 194 -23.10 1.70 2.00
C ARG A 194 -23.56 0.26 2.21
N ALA A 195 -23.63 -0.18 3.47
CA ALA A 195 -24.08 -1.52 3.81
C ALA A 195 -25.57 -1.72 3.45
N GLY A 196 -26.41 -0.73 3.74
CA GLY A 196 -27.83 -0.73 3.37
C GLY A 196 -28.01 -0.84 1.85
N TRP A 197 -27.20 -0.13 1.07
CA TRP A 197 -27.25 -0.22 -0.39
C TRP A 197 -26.96 -1.62 -0.94
N PHE A 198 -26.10 -2.40 -0.27
CA PHE A 198 -25.86 -3.81 -0.63
C PHE A 198 -27.05 -4.72 -0.26
N LEU A 199 -27.79 -4.40 0.80
CA LEU A 199 -28.93 -5.19 1.27
C LEU A 199 -30.22 -4.95 0.47
N THR A 200 -30.33 -3.80 -0.20
CA THR A 200 -31.48 -3.48 -1.04
C THR A 200 -31.48 -4.35 -2.30
N PRO A 201 -32.52 -5.14 -2.55
CA PRO A 201 -32.67 -5.90 -3.80
C PRO A 201 -32.64 -4.96 -5.01
N ARG A 202 -31.96 -5.39 -6.08
CA ARG A 202 -32.06 -4.78 -7.40
C ARG A 202 -32.91 -5.65 -8.31
#